data_AF-A0AAN8IM13-F1
#
_entry.id   AF-A0AAN8IM13-F1
#
_cell.length_a   1.000
_cell.length_b   1.000
_cell.length_c   1.000
_cell.angle_alpha   90.00
_cell.angle_beta   90.00
_cell.angle_gamma   90.00
#
_symmetry.space_group_name_H-M   'P 1'
#
loop_
_entity.id
_entity.type
_entity.pdbx_description
1 polymer ?
#
loop_
_entity_poly.entity_id
_entity_poly.type
_entity_poly.pdbx_seq_one_letter_code
_entity_poly.pdbx_strand_id
1 'polypeptide(L)'
;MKCSSFNRINFSREVSMAEIRSAGDDATEERQKNWLRHLLAKRVDESITPEVQIVVIRALINECQRLGVDRILKRSRKPLRRWKFVAWAVALLRLFCSIMILIKLMRFRFDFGTVITIPTDSLLLKMIHQAISLCLFLVGIFIVMEVILIIVFEIQRSAPIAFSYALNFVMIIFIISMAPFLVAFRANGFRLTSDLYAYAISRSDFLWQDIRIMHYHFECCGFTDRRDWQSPLLLNITTLFTNENIIERNSFGWTRECALQTSGLACYVPRFCCERTGCEQSTMNGYTTTLYLVKIAVDRSPEQAALYFDKVLNLAKIPDGTYKQPCFVAIAENLSDLAWSICRYLVALTILTLIMTLLVIVILLYNSGQGQLLPQLNRVRSPHCHPLVWAFIRMDKKEKFDYELSDYSLLEDLKNFNIDRDATERE
;
A
#
# COMPACT_ATOMS: atom_id res chain seq x y z
N MET A 1 21.14 -30.51 6.01
CA MET A 1 20.37 -31.77 6.13
C MET A 1 20.92 -32.75 5.10
N LYS A 2 21.65 -33.76 5.59
CA LYS A 2 22.24 -34.86 4.81
C LYS A 2 21.21 -35.99 4.79
N CYS A 3 20.80 -36.46 3.61
CA CYS A 3 20.10 -37.73 3.49
C CYS A 3 21.14 -38.85 3.46
N SER A 4 21.37 -39.45 4.63
CA SER A 4 21.97 -40.77 4.77
C SER A 4 20.88 -41.85 4.81
N SER A 5 21.29 -43.05 4.39
CA SER A 5 20.73 -44.37 4.66
C SER A 5 19.38 -44.76 4.03
N PHE A 6 19.45 -45.57 2.96
CA PHE A 6 18.66 -46.80 2.90
C PHE A 6 19.54 -47.96 2.42
N ASN A 7 19.23 -49.14 2.96
CA ASN A 7 20.15 -50.21 3.31
C ASN A 7 20.74 -51.02 2.16
N ARG A 8 21.97 -51.49 2.43
CA ARG A 8 22.58 -52.70 1.86
C ARG A 8 21.61 -53.87 1.98
N ILE A 9 21.23 -54.44 0.84
CA ILE A 9 20.96 -55.87 0.75
C ILE A 9 22.19 -56.45 0.06
N ASN A 10 23.02 -57.13 0.86
CA ASN A 10 24.10 -57.98 0.37
C ASN A 10 23.47 -59.19 -0.32
N PHE A 11 23.61 -59.29 -1.64
CA PHE A 11 23.49 -60.55 -2.36
C PHE A 11 24.81 -60.80 -3.09
N SER A 12 25.57 -61.75 -2.58
CA SER A 12 26.78 -62.28 -3.24
C SER A 12 26.38 -62.97 -4.54
N ARG A 13 26.90 -62.51 -5.68
CA ARG A 13 27.91 -63.25 -6.45
C ARG A 13 28.35 -62.45 -7.66
N GLU A 14 29.65 -62.50 -7.89
CA GLU A 14 30.41 -61.90 -8.97
C GLU A 14 29.82 -62.23 -10.35
N VAL A 15 29.03 -61.32 -10.93
CA VAL A 15 28.88 -61.19 -12.38
C VAL A 15 28.84 -59.68 -12.72
N SER A 16 29.94 -59.23 -13.33
CA SER A 16 30.11 -58.05 -14.21
C SER A 16 29.65 -56.63 -13.83
N MET A 17 29.74 -56.20 -12.55
CA MET A 17 29.74 -54.75 -12.26
C MET A 17 31.02 -53.99 -12.69
N ALA A 18 32.04 -54.71 -13.17
CA ALA A 18 33.28 -54.11 -13.67
C ALA A 18 33.14 -53.49 -15.08
N GLU A 19 32.29 -54.03 -15.96
CA GLU A 19 32.07 -53.46 -17.31
C GLU A 19 31.15 -52.23 -17.30
N ILE A 20 30.31 -52.07 -16.28
CA ILE A 20 29.41 -50.92 -16.16
C ILE A 20 30.16 -49.69 -15.59
N ARG A 21 31.24 -49.89 -14.82
CA ARG A 21 32.02 -48.78 -14.26
C ARG A 21 33.13 -48.25 -15.19
N SER A 22 33.65 -49.04 -16.13
CA SER A 22 34.66 -48.55 -17.09
C SER A 22 34.06 -47.73 -18.24
N ALA A 23 32.74 -47.66 -18.36
CA ALA A 23 32.03 -46.82 -19.33
C ALA A 23 31.55 -45.48 -18.74
N GLY A 24 31.92 -45.16 -17.50
CA GLY A 24 31.29 -44.11 -16.69
C GLY A 24 31.82 -42.68 -16.87
N ASP A 25 33.07 -42.50 -17.29
CA ASP A 25 33.71 -41.17 -17.16
C ASP A 25 33.95 -40.39 -18.47
N ASP A 26 33.63 -40.97 -19.64
CA ASP A 26 33.75 -40.27 -20.96
C ASP A 26 32.60 -40.59 -21.93
N ALA A 27 31.45 -41.06 -21.41
CA ALA A 27 30.31 -41.37 -22.26
C ALA A 27 29.54 -40.10 -22.64
N THR A 28 29.68 -39.69 -23.90
CA THR A 28 28.76 -38.77 -24.57
C THR A 28 27.30 -39.15 -24.26
N GLU A 29 26.44 -38.15 -24.00
CA GLU A 29 25.02 -38.28 -23.64
C GLU A 29 24.23 -39.25 -24.57
N GLU A 30 24.73 -39.42 -25.78
CA GLU A 30 24.23 -40.32 -26.82
C GLU A 30 24.50 -41.82 -26.54
N ARG A 31 25.66 -42.18 -25.95
CA ARG A 31 25.94 -43.55 -25.47
C ARG A 31 25.09 -43.92 -24.26
N GLN A 32 24.81 -42.96 -23.36
CA GLN A 32 23.88 -43.13 -22.24
C GLN A 32 22.40 -43.24 -22.66
N LYS A 33 22.02 -42.80 -23.87
CA LYS A 33 20.68 -43.07 -24.44
C LYS A 33 20.62 -44.43 -25.15
N ASN A 34 21.74 -44.90 -25.69
CA ASN A 34 21.78 -46.11 -26.52
C ASN A 34 22.10 -47.41 -25.76
N TRP A 35 22.66 -47.39 -24.54
CA TRP A 35 22.94 -48.64 -23.79
C TRP A 35 21.68 -49.45 -23.47
N LEU A 36 20.56 -48.78 -23.19
CA LEU A 36 19.27 -49.40 -22.91
C LEU A 36 18.67 -50.10 -24.14
N ARG A 37 18.90 -49.54 -25.34
CA ARG A 37 18.55 -50.17 -26.61
C ARG A 37 19.42 -51.39 -26.89
N HIS A 38 20.72 -51.32 -26.57
CA HIS A 38 21.63 -52.45 -26.72
C HIS A 38 21.29 -53.63 -25.81
N LEU A 39 20.84 -53.37 -24.58
CA LEU A 39 20.39 -54.42 -23.65
C LEU A 39 19.04 -55.04 -24.08
N LEU A 40 18.12 -54.24 -24.62
CA LEU A 40 16.83 -54.74 -25.13
C LEU A 40 16.97 -55.49 -26.46
N ALA A 41 17.94 -55.14 -27.30
CA ALA A 41 18.23 -55.86 -28.55
C ALA A 41 18.91 -57.23 -28.29
N LYS A 42 19.63 -57.38 -27.18
CA LYS A 42 20.28 -58.63 -26.75
C LYS A 42 19.35 -59.69 -26.15
N ARG A 43 18.02 -59.46 -26.16
CA ARG A 43 16.99 -60.32 -25.56
C ARG A 43 16.92 -61.74 -26.15
N VAL A 44 17.67 -62.02 -27.22
CA VAL A 44 17.76 -63.33 -27.87
C VAL A 44 18.86 -64.22 -27.27
N ASP A 45 19.79 -63.66 -26.48
CA ASP A 45 20.81 -64.47 -25.79
C ASP A 45 20.30 -64.92 -24.41
N GLU A 46 20.21 -66.24 -24.19
CA GLU A 46 19.73 -66.93 -22.97
C GLU A 46 20.48 -66.61 -21.65
N SER A 47 21.37 -65.62 -21.64
CA SER A 47 22.27 -65.32 -20.51
C SER A 47 21.81 -64.20 -19.59
N ILE A 48 20.68 -63.53 -19.86
CA ILE A 48 20.21 -62.41 -19.04
C ILE A 48 19.30 -62.90 -17.92
N THR A 49 19.78 -62.85 -16.68
CA THR A 49 19.00 -63.26 -15.50
C THR A 49 17.77 -62.36 -15.28
N PRO A 50 16.66 -62.91 -14.76
CA PRO A 50 15.42 -62.15 -14.57
C PRO A 50 15.58 -60.91 -13.67
N GLU A 51 16.55 -60.92 -12.75
CA GLU A 51 16.85 -59.77 -11.89
C GLU A 51 17.38 -58.58 -12.69
N VAL A 52 18.24 -58.83 -13.69
CA VAL A 52 18.79 -57.78 -14.56
C VAL A 52 17.69 -57.18 -15.42
N GLN A 53 16.74 -57.99 -15.89
CA GLN A 53 15.59 -57.52 -16.66
C GLN A 53 14.69 -56.58 -15.84
N ILE A 54 14.43 -56.91 -14.57
CA ILE A 54 13.62 -56.07 -13.67
C ILE A 54 14.31 -54.72 -13.42
N VAL A 55 15.64 -54.70 -13.24
CA VAL A 55 16.41 -53.46 -13.04
C VAL A 55 16.37 -52.58 -14.30
N VAL A 56 16.53 -53.17 -15.48
CA VAL A 56 16.46 -52.45 -16.77
C VAL A 56 15.05 -51.87 -17.01
N ILE A 57 13.99 -52.63 -16.72
CA ILE A 57 12.61 -52.15 -16.82
C ILE A 57 12.37 -50.98 -15.85
N ARG A 58 12.84 -51.08 -14.60
CA ARG A 58 12.71 -49.99 -13.61
C ARG A 58 13.49 -48.74 -14.03
N ALA A 59 14.67 -48.89 -14.61
CA ALA A 59 15.45 -47.78 -15.14
C ALA A 59 14.75 -47.11 -16.34
N LEU A 60 14.15 -47.89 -17.24
CA LEU A 60 13.40 -47.38 -18.39
C LEU A 60 12.12 -46.64 -17.95
N ILE A 61 11.40 -47.16 -16.95
CA ILE A 61 10.25 -46.47 -16.36
C ILE A 61 10.67 -45.12 -15.77
N ASN A 62 11.75 -45.08 -14.99
CA ASN A 62 12.25 -43.84 -14.40
C ASN A 62 12.68 -42.81 -15.46
N GLU A 63 13.35 -43.25 -16.52
CA GLU A 63 13.78 -42.34 -17.59
C GLU A 63 12.61 -41.85 -18.46
N CYS A 64 11.62 -42.71 -18.73
CA CYS A 64 10.36 -42.31 -19.38
C CYS A 64 9.56 -41.32 -18.52
N GLN A 65 9.50 -41.53 -17.21
CA GLN A 65 8.88 -40.59 -16.27
C GLN A 65 9.63 -39.24 -16.28
N ARG A 66 10.97 -39.27 -16.24
CA ARG A 66 11.80 -38.06 -16.32
C ARG A 66 11.58 -37.31 -17.63
N LEU A 67 11.62 -37.98 -18.77
CA LEU A 67 11.40 -37.38 -20.09
C LEU A 67 9.96 -36.88 -20.27
N GLY A 68 8.98 -37.57 -19.69
CA GLY A 68 7.59 -37.13 -19.64
C GLY A 68 7.43 -35.85 -18.83
N VAL A 69 8.02 -35.80 -17.64
CA VAL A 69 8.05 -34.61 -16.77
C VAL A 69 8.76 -33.45 -17.48
N ASP A 70 9.90 -33.68 -18.13
CA ASP A 70 10.63 -32.65 -18.87
C ASP A 70 9.85 -32.13 -20.08
N ARG A 71 9.13 -32.99 -20.83
CA ARG A 71 8.24 -32.53 -21.91
C ARG A 71 7.06 -31.72 -21.39
N ILE A 72 6.46 -32.14 -20.28
CA ILE A 72 5.33 -31.42 -19.66
C ILE A 72 5.80 -30.07 -19.09
N LEU A 73 7.00 -30.01 -18.52
CA LEU A 73 7.63 -28.79 -18.03
C LEU A 73 8.05 -27.85 -19.17
N LYS A 74 8.50 -28.39 -20.32
CA LYS A 74 8.93 -27.61 -21.50
C LYS A 74 7.80 -27.20 -22.43
N ARG A 75 6.58 -27.72 -22.27
CA ARG A 75 5.44 -27.31 -23.10
C ARG A 75 5.11 -25.85 -22.82
N SER A 76 5.44 -24.96 -23.76
CA SER A 76 5.13 -23.53 -23.66
C SER A 76 3.62 -23.36 -23.45
N ARG A 77 3.25 -22.89 -22.26
CA ARG A 77 1.84 -22.79 -21.88
C ARG A 77 1.20 -21.64 -22.65
N LYS A 78 0.00 -21.87 -23.18
CA LYS A 78 -0.74 -20.81 -23.85
C LYS A 78 -1.01 -19.68 -22.84
N PRO A 79 -0.72 -18.43 -23.23
CA PRO A 79 -0.91 -17.29 -22.35
C PRO A 79 -2.40 -17.07 -22.09
N LEU A 80 -2.78 -16.88 -20.82
CA LEU A 80 -4.15 -16.62 -20.40
C LEU A 80 -4.53 -15.18 -20.79
N ARG A 81 -5.26 -14.99 -21.90
CA ARG A 81 -5.53 -13.66 -22.47
C ARG A 81 -6.54 -12.86 -21.65
N ARG A 82 -7.63 -13.48 -21.18
CA ARG A 82 -8.68 -12.75 -20.41
C ARG A 82 -8.19 -12.38 -19.01
N TRP A 83 -7.41 -13.27 -18.41
CA TRP A 83 -6.84 -13.09 -17.08
C TRP A 83 -5.89 -11.91 -17.02
N LYS A 84 -5.11 -11.72 -18.08
CA LYS A 84 -4.27 -10.53 -18.23
C LYS A 84 -5.12 -9.26 -18.13
N PHE A 85 -6.25 -9.19 -18.84
CA PHE A 85 -7.14 -8.02 -18.82
C PHE A 85 -7.72 -7.76 -17.41
N VAL A 86 -8.18 -8.81 -16.73
CA VAL A 86 -8.72 -8.68 -15.36
C VAL A 86 -7.64 -8.22 -14.37
N ALA A 87 -6.47 -8.84 -14.40
CA ALA A 87 -5.33 -8.45 -13.56
C ALA A 87 -4.91 -7.00 -13.84
N TRP A 88 -4.89 -6.59 -15.10
CA TRP A 88 -4.57 -5.22 -15.50
C TRP A 88 -5.60 -4.20 -14.98
N ALA A 89 -6.90 -4.53 -15.10
CA ALA A 89 -7.97 -3.67 -14.58
C ALA A 89 -7.88 -3.50 -13.05
N VAL A 90 -7.60 -4.58 -12.31
CA VAL A 90 -7.40 -4.52 -10.85
C VAL A 90 -6.15 -3.71 -10.51
N ALA A 91 -5.04 -3.91 -11.21
CA ALA A 91 -3.80 -3.16 -10.99
C ALA A 91 -3.98 -1.65 -11.27
N LEU A 92 -4.68 -1.28 -12.35
CA LEU A 92 -5.01 0.12 -12.63
C LEU A 92 -5.89 0.75 -11.56
N LEU A 93 -6.88 0.02 -11.06
CA LEU A 93 -7.75 0.52 -9.99
C LEU A 93 -6.97 0.71 -8.69
N ARG A 94 -6.03 -0.19 -8.36
CA ARG A 94 -5.10 -0.03 -7.23
C ARG A 94 -4.19 1.17 -7.41
N LEU A 95 -3.65 1.38 -8.62
CA LEU A 95 -2.84 2.54 -8.96
C LEU A 95 -3.64 3.84 -8.78
N PHE A 96 -4.89 3.88 -9.25
CA PHE A 96 -5.78 5.01 -9.04
C PHE A 96 -6.04 5.29 -7.55
N CYS A 97 -6.35 4.26 -6.74
CA CYS A 97 -6.49 4.42 -5.30
C CYS A 97 -5.22 4.99 -4.65
N SER A 98 -4.05 4.53 -5.08
CA SER A 98 -2.75 4.97 -4.55
C SER A 98 -2.47 6.43 -4.88
N ILE A 99 -2.77 6.86 -6.12
CA ILE A 99 -2.65 8.25 -6.56
C ILE A 99 -3.61 9.14 -5.75
N MET A 100 -4.86 8.69 -5.54
CA MET A 100 -5.82 9.44 -4.71
C MET A 100 -5.35 9.57 -3.26
N ILE A 101 -4.79 8.50 -2.67
CA ILE A 101 -4.17 8.55 -1.35
C ILE A 101 -3.01 9.54 -1.34
N LEU A 102 -2.14 9.52 -2.35
CA LEU A 102 -1.00 10.44 -2.45
C LEU A 102 -1.47 11.90 -2.52
N ILE A 103 -2.44 12.22 -3.37
CA ILE A 103 -3.00 13.58 -3.51
C ILE A 103 -3.59 14.04 -2.17
N LYS A 104 -4.36 13.18 -1.50
CA LYS A 104 -4.98 13.50 -0.21
C LYS A 104 -3.95 13.64 0.91
N LEU A 105 -2.90 12.82 0.94
CA LEU A 105 -1.78 12.95 1.87
C LEU A 105 -0.95 14.21 1.61
N MET A 106 -0.76 14.60 0.35
CA MET A 106 -0.08 15.85 -0.01
C MET A 106 -0.89 17.06 0.46
N ARG A 107 -2.21 17.03 0.26
CA ARG A 107 -3.11 18.06 0.80
C ARG A 107 -3.09 18.06 2.33
N PHE A 108 -3.13 16.89 2.97
CA PHE A 108 -3.02 16.77 4.42
C PHE A 108 -1.69 17.33 4.94
N ARG A 109 -0.58 17.06 4.26
CA ARG A 109 0.73 17.65 4.57
C ARG A 109 0.72 19.17 4.39
N PHE A 110 0.10 19.68 3.33
CA PHE A 110 0.02 21.12 3.09
C PHE A 110 -0.83 21.79 4.17
N ASP A 111 -2.06 21.32 4.38
CA ASP A 111 -2.99 21.85 5.38
C ASP A 111 -2.45 21.70 6.81
N PHE A 112 -1.65 20.67 7.10
CA PHE A 112 -0.96 20.54 8.38
C PHE A 112 0.32 21.39 8.44
N GLY A 113 1.03 21.50 7.34
CA GLY A 113 2.27 22.25 7.19
C GLY A 113 2.07 23.76 7.34
N THR A 114 0.95 24.29 6.87
CA THR A 114 0.53 25.68 7.13
C THR A 114 0.31 25.92 8.63
N VAL A 115 -0.08 24.91 9.41
CA VAL A 115 -0.17 25.01 10.87
C VAL A 115 1.22 24.95 11.52
N ILE A 116 2.17 24.22 10.93
CA ILE A 116 3.54 24.00 11.46
C ILE A 116 4.53 25.11 11.08
N THR A 117 4.21 26.06 10.18
CA THR A 117 5.16 27.15 9.85
C THR A 117 5.57 27.95 11.08
N ILE A 118 4.80 27.87 12.16
CA ILE A 118 5.20 28.35 13.46
C ILE A 118 6.32 27.44 14.00
N PRO A 119 7.54 27.95 14.21
CA PRO A 119 8.62 27.15 14.78
C PRO A 119 8.16 26.67 16.16
N THR A 120 7.83 25.39 16.29
CA THR A 120 7.63 24.76 17.59
C THR A 120 8.82 23.84 17.86
N ASP A 121 9.40 23.98 19.04
CA ASP A 121 10.44 23.05 19.52
C ASP A 121 9.85 21.72 20.00
N SER A 122 8.54 21.54 19.84
CA SER A 122 7.85 20.33 20.26
C SER A 122 8.34 19.13 19.43
N LEU A 123 8.96 18.18 20.13
CA LEU A 123 9.44 16.92 19.55
C LEU A 123 8.30 16.16 18.85
N LEU A 124 7.10 16.25 19.42
CA LEU A 124 5.91 15.59 18.90
C LEU A 124 5.47 16.11 17.53
N LEU A 125 5.53 17.43 17.30
CA LEU A 125 5.20 17.98 15.98
C LEU A 125 6.21 17.55 14.92
N LYS A 126 7.49 17.50 15.29
CA LYS A 126 8.55 16.95 14.42
C LYS A 126 8.28 15.49 14.10
N MET A 127 7.87 14.68 15.08
CA MET A 127 7.49 13.27 14.85
C MET A 127 6.28 13.14 13.91
N ILE A 128 5.24 13.95 14.09
CA ILE A 128 4.07 13.94 13.19
C ILE A 128 4.49 14.32 11.77
N HIS A 129 5.28 15.38 11.61
CA HIS A 129 5.75 15.81 10.30
C HIS A 129 6.60 14.72 9.62
N GLN A 130 7.49 14.07 10.36
CA GLN A 130 8.29 12.95 9.88
C GLN A 130 7.40 11.74 9.51
N ALA A 131 6.39 11.42 10.33
CA ALA A 131 5.44 10.34 10.04
C ALA A 131 4.68 10.60 8.72
N ILE A 132 4.13 11.80 8.52
CA ILE A 132 3.45 12.18 7.27
C ILE A 132 4.43 12.12 6.08
N SER A 133 5.68 12.57 6.26
CA SER A 133 6.73 12.49 5.23
C SER A 133 7.04 11.04 4.85
N LEU A 134 7.14 10.15 5.83
CA LEU A 134 7.35 8.72 5.61
C LEU A 134 6.16 8.10 4.89
N CYS A 135 4.92 8.44 5.24
CA CYS A 135 3.71 7.99 4.54
C CYS A 135 3.75 8.36 3.06
N LEU A 136 4.09 9.61 2.74
CA LEU A 136 4.20 10.08 1.35
C LEU A 136 5.26 9.30 0.57
N PHE A 137 6.42 9.09 1.20
CA PHE A 137 7.51 8.31 0.60
C PHE A 137 7.10 6.86 0.33
N LEU A 138 6.47 6.19 1.30
CA LEU A 138 6.00 4.81 1.17
C LEU A 138 4.95 4.67 0.05
N VAL A 139 3.98 5.58 -0.02
CA VAL A 139 2.97 5.59 -1.10
C VAL A 139 3.63 5.87 -2.46
N GLY A 140 4.62 6.77 -2.52
CA GLY A 140 5.40 7.03 -3.73
C GLY A 140 6.13 5.78 -4.24
N ILE A 141 6.84 5.07 -3.35
CA ILE A 141 7.49 3.80 -3.70
C ILE A 141 6.45 2.77 -4.15
N PHE A 142 5.32 2.67 -3.46
CA PHE A 142 4.28 1.73 -3.80
C PHE A 142 3.73 1.95 -5.22
N ILE A 143 3.51 3.21 -5.62
CA ILE A 143 3.10 3.57 -6.99
C ILE A 143 4.14 3.09 -8.03
N VAL A 144 5.43 3.31 -7.77
CA VAL A 144 6.50 2.83 -8.67
C VAL A 144 6.49 1.30 -8.74
N MET A 145 6.32 0.61 -7.61
CA MET A 145 6.24 -0.85 -7.55
C MET A 145 5.01 -1.42 -8.26
N GLU A 146 3.87 -0.74 -8.23
CA GLU A 146 2.69 -1.11 -9.03
C GLU A 146 2.97 -1.00 -10.53
N VAL A 147 3.63 0.07 -10.97
CA VAL A 147 4.01 0.23 -12.38
C VAL A 147 4.97 -0.89 -12.83
N ILE A 148 5.97 -1.21 -12.00
CA ILE A 148 6.87 -2.36 -12.25
C ILE A 148 6.07 -3.66 -12.34
N LEU A 149 5.12 -3.88 -11.42
CA LEU A 149 4.29 -5.08 -11.40
C LEU A 149 3.46 -5.20 -12.69
N ILE A 150 2.88 -4.10 -13.18
CA ILE A 150 2.15 -4.06 -14.46
C ILE A 150 3.06 -4.47 -15.63
N ILE A 151 4.29 -3.95 -15.69
CA ILE A 151 5.29 -4.32 -16.72
C ILE A 151 5.68 -5.80 -16.59
N VAL A 152 5.86 -6.30 -15.37
CA VAL A 152 6.21 -7.71 -15.15
C VAL A 152 5.08 -8.66 -15.55
N PHE A 153 3.81 -8.24 -15.42
CA PHE A 153 2.66 -9.00 -15.95
C PHE A 153 2.65 -9.12 -17.48
N GLU A 154 3.22 -8.15 -18.20
CA GLU A 154 3.39 -8.24 -19.67
C GLU A 154 4.39 -9.34 -20.06
N ILE A 155 5.45 -9.52 -19.27
CA ILE A 155 6.53 -10.50 -19.55
C ILE A 155 6.10 -11.95 -19.22
N GLN A 156 5.07 -12.14 -18.39
CA GLN A 156 4.46 -13.44 -18.05
C GLN A 156 5.41 -14.50 -17.45
N ARG A 157 6.54 -14.09 -16.87
CA ARG A 157 7.45 -15.02 -16.16
C ARG A 157 7.02 -15.16 -14.71
N SER A 158 6.83 -16.39 -14.23
CA SER A 158 6.30 -16.68 -12.89
C SER A 158 7.19 -16.17 -11.75
N ALA A 159 8.51 -16.36 -11.86
CA ALA A 159 9.47 -15.93 -10.84
C ALA A 159 9.47 -14.40 -10.59
N PRO A 160 9.62 -13.53 -11.60
CA PRO A 160 9.56 -12.08 -11.38
C PRO A 160 8.17 -11.61 -10.94
N ILE A 161 7.07 -12.23 -11.44
CA ILE A 161 5.72 -11.91 -10.95
C ILE A 161 5.61 -12.16 -9.45
N ALA A 162 6.04 -13.34 -8.98
CA ALA A 162 5.97 -13.70 -7.57
C ALA A 162 6.83 -12.76 -6.71
N PHE A 163 8.05 -12.46 -7.14
CA PHE A 163 8.97 -11.58 -6.42
C PHE A 163 8.46 -10.13 -6.35
N SER A 164 8.09 -9.54 -7.49
CA SER A 164 7.55 -8.17 -7.54
C SER A 164 6.26 -8.06 -6.73
N TYR A 165 5.39 -9.07 -6.78
CA TYR A 165 4.17 -9.09 -5.99
C TYR A 165 4.45 -9.19 -4.48
N ALA A 166 5.40 -10.03 -4.07
CA ALA A 166 5.79 -10.15 -2.66
C ALA A 166 6.32 -8.83 -2.09
N LEU A 167 7.17 -8.12 -2.84
CA LEU A 167 7.65 -6.79 -2.44
C LEU A 167 6.51 -5.78 -2.35
N ASN A 168 5.63 -5.77 -3.35
CA ASN A 168 4.46 -4.91 -3.38
C ASN A 168 3.51 -5.19 -2.20
N PHE A 169 3.32 -6.45 -1.83
CA PHE A 169 2.52 -6.87 -0.68
C PHE A 169 3.10 -6.37 0.65
N VAL A 170 4.42 -6.45 0.83
CA VAL A 170 5.11 -5.90 2.02
C VAL A 170 4.90 -4.38 2.12
N MET A 171 5.00 -3.66 1.00
CA MET A 171 4.73 -2.21 0.97
C MET A 171 3.30 -1.86 1.39
N ILE A 172 2.33 -2.67 1.01
CA ILE A 172 0.92 -2.46 1.40
C ILE A 172 0.76 -2.63 2.90
N ILE A 173 1.41 -3.62 3.52
CA ILE A 173 1.38 -3.80 4.97
C ILE A 173 1.89 -2.53 5.67
N PHE A 174 2.99 -1.95 5.19
CA PHE A 174 3.50 -0.68 5.72
C PHE A 174 2.53 0.48 5.51
N ILE A 175 1.87 0.57 4.36
CA ILE A 175 0.86 1.61 4.12
C ILE A 175 -0.37 1.44 5.03
N ILE A 176 -0.87 0.21 5.21
CA ILE A 176 -1.99 -0.11 6.09
C ILE A 176 -1.64 0.16 7.56
N SER A 177 -0.37 -0.01 7.94
CA SER A 177 0.11 0.32 9.30
C SER A 177 -0.06 1.80 9.68
N MET A 178 -0.38 2.67 8.73
CA MET A 178 -0.71 4.08 8.95
C MET A 178 -2.17 4.30 9.38
N ALA A 179 -3.04 3.30 9.25
CA ALA A 179 -4.45 3.44 9.62
C ALA A 179 -4.66 3.82 11.10
N PRO A 180 -3.97 3.22 12.10
CA PRO A 180 -4.08 3.64 13.49
C PRO A 180 -3.70 5.11 13.71
N PHE A 181 -2.68 5.59 13.01
CA PHE A 181 -2.27 7.00 13.06
C PHE A 181 -3.38 7.91 12.54
N LEU A 182 -3.97 7.61 11.37
CA LEU A 182 -5.09 8.39 10.81
C LEU A 182 -6.34 8.37 11.70
N VAL A 183 -6.64 7.22 12.32
CA VAL A 183 -7.76 7.09 13.26
C VAL A 183 -7.51 7.91 14.53
N ALA A 184 -6.28 7.90 15.06
CA ALA A 184 -5.92 8.71 16.22
C ALA A 184 -6.02 10.22 15.92
N PHE A 185 -5.62 10.63 14.71
CA PHE A 185 -5.81 12.01 14.22
C PHE A 185 -7.28 12.41 14.16
N ARG A 186 -8.15 11.51 13.69
CA ARG A 186 -9.59 11.76 13.68
C ARG A 186 -10.17 11.88 15.09
N ALA A 187 -9.81 10.96 15.97
CA ALA A 187 -10.35 10.91 17.33
C ALA A 187 -9.91 12.12 18.17
N ASN A 188 -8.68 12.61 17.96
CA ASN A 188 -8.09 13.69 18.74
C ASN A 188 -7.85 14.98 17.95
N GLY A 189 -8.45 15.13 16.78
CA GLY A 189 -8.16 16.23 15.85
C GLY A 189 -8.32 17.60 16.49
N PHE A 190 -9.43 17.83 17.19
CA PHE A 190 -9.68 19.08 17.90
C PHE A 190 -8.58 19.40 18.93
N ARG A 191 -8.25 18.44 19.80
CA ARG A 191 -7.22 18.62 20.84
C ARG A 191 -5.84 18.83 20.24
N LEU A 192 -5.51 18.11 19.18
CA LEU A 192 -4.23 18.25 18.49
C LEU A 192 -4.10 19.64 17.85
N THR A 193 -5.15 20.11 17.18
CA THR A 193 -5.20 21.43 16.57
C THR A 193 -5.13 22.53 17.64
N SER A 194 -5.90 22.41 18.72
CA SER A 194 -5.89 23.41 19.80
C SER A 194 -4.50 23.50 20.45
N ASP A 195 -3.88 22.34 20.75
CA ASP A 195 -2.53 22.29 21.32
C ASP A 195 -1.51 22.97 20.42
N LEU A 196 -1.57 22.68 19.10
CA LEU A 196 -0.64 23.26 18.14
C LEU A 196 -0.72 24.78 18.13
N TYR A 197 -1.95 25.30 18.12
CA TYR A 197 -2.21 26.73 18.14
C TYR A 197 -1.80 27.37 19.45
N ALA A 198 -2.07 26.75 20.59
CA ALA A 198 -1.67 27.30 21.88
C ALA A 198 -0.16 27.41 22.01
N TYR A 199 0.58 26.36 21.63
CA TYR A 199 2.06 26.42 21.63
C TYR A 199 2.60 27.46 20.65
N ALA A 200 1.93 27.64 19.51
CA ALA A 200 2.31 28.64 18.53
C ALA A 200 2.13 30.06 19.05
N ILE A 201 0.98 30.34 19.68
CA ILE A 201 0.62 31.67 20.18
C ILE A 201 1.39 32.01 21.46
N SER A 202 1.65 31.04 22.33
CA SER A 202 2.35 31.26 23.60
C SER A 202 3.84 31.61 23.43
N ARG A 203 4.38 31.55 22.20
CA ARG A 203 5.79 31.82 21.93
C ARG A 203 5.99 33.33 21.71
N SER A 204 7.05 33.90 22.30
CA SER A 204 7.36 35.35 22.26
C SER A 204 7.57 35.93 20.85
N ASP A 205 7.97 35.10 19.89
CA ASP A 205 8.37 35.52 18.55
C ASP A 205 7.23 35.34 17.52
N PHE A 206 6.01 35.16 18.01
CA PHE A 206 4.84 34.87 17.19
C PHE A 206 4.44 36.07 16.31
N LEU A 207 4.25 35.84 15.00
CA LEU A 207 3.80 36.84 14.02
C LEU A 207 2.31 36.64 13.70
N TRP A 208 1.48 37.68 13.89
CA TRP A 208 0.05 37.60 13.58
C TRP A 208 -0.26 37.35 12.10
N GLN A 209 0.70 37.63 11.22
CA GLN A 209 0.61 37.31 9.81
C GLN A 209 0.38 35.81 9.54
N ASP A 210 0.94 34.91 10.36
CA ASP A 210 0.78 33.47 10.19
C ASP A 210 -0.64 33.02 10.57
N ILE A 211 -1.17 33.53 11.68
CA ILE A 211 -2.57 33.31 12.08
C ILE A 211 -3.54 33.85 11.03
N ARG A 212 -3.24 35.01 10.44
CA ARG A 212 -4.05 35.58 9.35
C ARG A 212 -4.15 34.62 8.17
N ILE A 213 -3.02 34.06 7.72
CA ILE A 213 -3.00 33.12 6.58
C ILE A 213 -3.85 31.90 6.91
N MET A 214 -3.74 31.39 8.13
CA MET A 214 -4.50 30.23 8.57
C MET A 214 -6.00 30.49 8.65
N HIS A 215 -6.41 31.57 9.30
CA HIS A 215 -7.82 31.93 9.42
C HIS A 215 -8.46 32.19 8.06
N TYR A 216 -7.71 32.77 7.12
CA TYR A 216 -8.15 32.95 5.74
C TYR A 216 -8.27 31.61 4.99
N HIS A 217 -7.26 30.73 5.07
CA HIS A 217 -7.26 29.42 4.38
C HIS A 217 -8.40 28.52 4.85
N PHE A 218 -8.72 28.56 6.14
CA PHE A 218 -9.79 27.75 6.73
C PHE A 218 -11.12 28.49 6.88
N GLU A 219 -11.22 29.73 6.37
CA GLU A 219 -12.44 30.54 6.42
C GLU A 219 -13.08 30.54 7.81
N CYS A 220 -12.28 30.85 8.83
CA CYS A 220 -12.66 30.74 10.23
C CYS A 220 -12.27 31.97 11.04
N CYS A 221 -12.92 32.18 12.18
CA CYS A 221 -12.65 33.33 13.03
C CYS A 221 -12.61 32.97 14.52
N GLY A 222 -11.63 33.52 15.24
CA GLY A 222 -11.40 33.21 16.64
C GLY A 222 -10.79 31.81 16.81
N PHE A 223 -10.56 31.39 18.05
CA PHE A 223 -9.87 30.14 18.34
C PHE A 223 -10.87 29.08 18.79
N THR A 224 -11.40 29.26 20.00
CA THR A 224 -12.44 28.44 20.62
C THR A 224 -13.82 29.05 20.39
N ASP A 225 -13.94 30.36 20.55
CA ASP A 225 -15.13 31.15 20.21
C ASP A 225 -14.76 32.19 19.14
N ARG A 226 -15.71 32.55 18.30
CA ARG A 226 -15.55 33.63 17.31
C ARG A 226 -15.29 34.99 17.97
N ARG A 227 -15.70 35.11 19.24
CA ARG A 227 -15.54 36.32 20.07
C ARG A 227 -14.21 36.41 20.80
N ASP A 228 -13.29 35.46 20.63
CA ASP A 228 -12.00 35.46 21.35
C ASP A 228 -11.20 36.74 21.16
N TRP A 229 -11.33 37.41 20.01
CA TRP A 229 -10.68 38.70 19.74
C TRP A 229 -11.13 39.86 20.64
N GLN A 230 -12.33 39.76 21.22
CA GLN A 230 -12.94 40.75 22.10
C GLN A 230 -12.86 40.34 23.58
N SER A 231 -12.53 39.08 23.84
CA SER A 231 -12.39 38.50 25.17
C SER A 231 -11.08 38.96 25.83
N PRO A 232 -11.04 39.08 27.18
CA PRO A 232 -9.78 39.29 27.91
C PRO A 232 -8.80 38.11 27.78
N LEU A 233 -9.30 36.93 27.38
CA LEU A 233 -8.54 35.71 27.14
C LEU A 233 -8.65 35.32 25.68
N LEU A 234 -7.51 35.11 25.01
CA LEU A 234 -7.48 34.61 23.62
C LEU A 234 -7.66 33.09 23.60
N LEU A 235 -7.02 32.40 24.54
CA LEU A 235 -7.11 30.95 24.69
C LEU A 235 -6.94 30.53 26.14
N ASN A 236 -7.68 29.50 26.51
CA ASN A 236 -7.55 28.79 27.78
C ASN A 236 -7.76 27.31 27.47
N ILE A 237 -6.68 26.59 27.26
CA ILE A 237 -6.75 25.18 26.89
C ILE A 237 -5.80 24.34 27.75
N THR A 238 -6.26 23.14 28.09
CA THR A 238 -5.42 22.12 28.71
C THR A 238 -4.85 21.24 27.62
N THR A 239 -3.52 21.17 27.55
CA THR A 239 -2.85 20.43 26.47
C THR A 239 -3.01 18.93 26.64
N LEU A 240 -3.13 18.20 25.54
CA LEU A 240 -3.21 16.74 25.53
C LEU A 240 -1.90 16.09 26.00
N PHE A 241 -0.75 16.71 25.71
CA PHE A 241 0.56 16.06 25.87
C PHE A 241 1.29 16.42 27.16
N THR A 242 1.22 17.68 27.62
CA THR A 242 1.84 18.08 28.89
C THR A 242 0.83 18.14 30.02
N ASN A 243 -0.47 18.08 29.72
CA ASN A 243 -1.56 18.30 30.68
C ASN A 243 -1.42 19.64 31.41
N GLU A 244 -0.72 20.60 30.78
CA GLU A 244 -0.55 21.95 31.27
C GLU A 244 -1.67 22.81 30.73
N ASN A 245 -2.15 23.74 31.56
CA ASN A 245 -3.13 24.71 31.12
C ASN A 245 -2.43 25.93 30.55
N ILE A 246 -2.49 26.09 29.23
CA ILE A 246 -1.98 27.27 28.54
C ILE A 246 -3.09 28.32 28.55
N ILE A 247 -2.80 29.44 29.21
CA ILE A 247 -3.69 30.59 29.28
C ILE A 247 -2.98 31.75 28.58
N GLU A 248 -3.44 32.12 27.39
CA GLU A 248 -2.96 33.33 26.73
C GLU A 248 -3.96 34.46 26.96
N ARG A 249 -3.45 35.55 27.54
CA ARG A 249 -4.23 36.77 27.74
C ARG A 249 -4.26 37.59 26.45
N ASN A 250 -5.37 38.24 26.19
CA ASN A 250 -5.49 39.12 25.04
C ASN A 250 -4.68 40.40 25.27
N SER A 251 -3.48 40.43 24.69
CA SER A 251 -2.63 41.62 24.64
C SER A 251 -3.12 42.67 23.62
N PHE A 252 -4.16 42.33 22.83
CA PHE A 252 -4.66 43.10 21.70
C PHE A 252 -3.56 43.44 20.68
N GLY A 253 -2.49 42.63 20.61
CA GLY A 253 -1.35 42.85 19.70
C GLY A 253 -1.76 42.96 18.23
N TRP A 254 -2.79 42.22 17.82
CA TRP A 254 -3.35 42.28 16.46
C TRP A 254 -3.94 43.67 16.13
N THR A 255 -4.54 44.37 17.11
CA THR A 255 -5.11 45.71 16.90
C THR A 255 -4.02 46.72 16.56
N ARG A 256 -2.86 46.60 17.24
CA ARG A 256 -1.67 47.41 16.99
C ARG A 256 -1.15 47.19 15.57
N GLU A 257 -1.01 45.95 15.15
CA GLU A 257 -0.55 45.61 13.80
C GLU A 257 -1.52 46.13 12.73
N CYS A 258 -2.83 45.98 12.97
CA CYS A 258 -3.85 46.47 12.07
C CYS A 258 -3.86 48.01 11.94
N ALA A 259 -3.71 48.74 13.05
CA ALA A 259 -3.64 50.21 13.02
C ALA A 259 -2.41 50.73 12.26
N LEU A 260 -1.28 50.00 12.32
CA LEU A 260 -0.08 50.30 11.53
C LEU A 260 -0.31 50.09 10.03
N GLN A 261 -1.07 49.05 9.65
CA GLN A 261 -1.35 48.73 8.25
C GLN A 261 -2.47 49.59 7.63
N THR A 262 -3.40 50.11 8.43
CA THR A 262 -4.59 50.84 7.97
C THR A 262 -4.46 52.36 8.06
N SER A 263 -3.23 52.89 8.10
CA SER A 263 -2.97 54.33 8.21
C SER A 263 -3.66 55.01 9.41
N GLY A 264 -3.82 54.28 10.52
CA GLY A 264 -4.35 54.83 11.77
C GLY A 264 -5.86 54.73 11.99
N LEU A 265 -6.58 53.89 11.24
CA LEU A 265 -8.00 53.56 11.53
C LEU A 265 -8.11 52.50 12.63
N ALA A 266 -9.23 52.51 13.37
CA ALA A 266 -9.40 51.63 14.54
C ALA A 266 -9.92 50.28 14.06
N CYS A 267 -9.28 49.18 14.50
CA CYS A 267 -9.67 47.84 14.09
C CYS A 267 -10.46 47.09 15.16
N TYR A 268 -11.63 46.56 14.82
CA TYR A 268 -12.54 45.84 15.73
C TYR A 268 -12.41 44.32 15.69
N VAL A 269 -12.25 43.79 14.49
CA VAL A 269 -12.11 42.37 14.20
C VAL A 269 -11.05 42.27 13.10
N PRO A 270 -10.16 41.26 13.12
CA PRO A 270 -9.18 41.14 12.05
C PRO A 270 -9.84 41.02 10.67
N ARG A 271 -9.22 41.59 9.63
CA ARG A 271 -9.72 41.55 8.24
C ARG A 271 -10.14 40.16 7.78
N PHE A 272 -9.33 39.18 8.12
CA PHE A 272 -9.53 37.78 7.78
C PHE A 272 -10.64 37.09 8.58
N CYS A 273 -11.34 37.80 9.47
CA CYS A 273 -12.52 37.28 10.14
C CYS A 273 -13.81 37.72 9.45
N CYS A 274 -13.73 38.59 8.44
CA CYS A 274 -14.86 39.23 7.78
C CYS A 274 -14.81 39.11 6.26
N GLU A 275 -15.92 38.70 5.66
CA GLU A 275 -16.06 38.53 4.22
C GLU A 275 -16.29 39.86 3.48
N ARG A 276 -16.83 40.89 4.17
CA ARG A 276 -17.14 42.22 3.60
C ARG A 276 -16.03 43.25 3.82
N THR A 277 -15.70 43.99 2.77
CA THR A 277 -14.86 45.19 2.84
C THR A 277 -15.47 46.23 3.79
N GLY A 278 -14.69 46.71 4.76
CA GLY A 278 -15.13 47.75 5.71
C GLY A 278 -15.71 47.24 7.04
N CYS A 279 -15.82 45.92 7.26
CA CYS A 279 -16.15 45.37 8.58
C CYS A 279 -15.13 45.76 9.66
N GLU A 280 -13.88 45.98 9.25
CA GLU A 280 -12.75 46.14 10.14
C GLU A 280 -12.67 47.51 10.79
N GLN A 281 -13.22 48.55 10.15
CA GLN A 281 -12.78 49.92 10.39
C GLN A 281 -13.83 50.75 11.10
N SER A 282 -13.39 51.43 12.15
CA SER A 282 -14.13 52.54 12.74
C SER A 282 -13.92 53.80 11.93
N THR A 283 -14.95 54.64 11.86
CA THR A 283 -14.79 56.05 11.50
C THR A 283 -14.07 56.86 12.59
N MET A 284 -13.86 56.27 13.79
CA MET A 284 -13.07 56.89 14.85
C MET A 284 -11.57 56.90 14.51
N ASN A 285 -10.88 57.95 14.99
CA ASN A 285 -9.44 58.07 14.89
C ASN A 285 -8.76 56.91 15.65
N GLY A 286 -8.29 55.92 14.90
CA GLY A 286 -7.94 54.62 15.42
C GLY A 286 -6.58 54.50 16.05
N TYR A 287 -5.64 55.32 15.63
CA TYR A 287 -4.28 55.27 16.15
C TYR A 287 -4.24 55.61 17.65
N THR A 288 -4.93 56.67 18.08
CA THR A 288 -5.00 57.08 19.49
C THR A 288 -5.78 56.07 20.34
N THR A 289 -6.89 55.56 19.80
CA THR A 289 -7.75 54.57 20.49
C THR A 289 -7.03 53.24 20.66
N THR A 290 -6.33 52.77 19.62
CA THR A 290 -5.56 51.52 19.63
C THR A 290 -4.34 51.61 20.55
N LEU A 291 -3.58 52.71 20.49
CA LEU A 291 -2.45 52.93 21.40
C LEU A 291 -2.90 53.00 22.86
N TYR A 292 -4.03 53.65 23.13
CA TYR A 292 -4.59 53.71 24.48
C TYR A 292 -5.08 52.34 24.95
N LEU A 293 -5.65 51.52 24.05
CA LEU A 293 -6.11 50.17 24.33
C LEU A 293 -4.96 49.22 24.69
N VAL A 294 -3.90 49.22 23.88
CA VAL A 294 -2.65 48.49 24.15
C VAL A 294 -2.03 48.97 25.46
N LYS A 295 -2.04 50.28 25.70
CA LYS A 295 -1.54 50.85 26.95
C LYS A 295 -2.35 50.39 28.16
N ILE A 296 -3.68 50.33 28.10
CA ILE A 296 -4.51 49.78 29.20
C ILE A 296 -4.21 48.30 29.42
N ALA A 297 -4.04 47.53 28.34
CA ALA A 297 -3.77 46.09 28.43
C ALA A 297 -2.43 45.82 29.12
N VAL A 298 -1.42 46.64 28.85
CA VAL A 298 -0.07 46.54 29.45
C VAL A 298 -0.02 47.14 30.85
N ASP A 299 -0.51 48.37 31.03
CA ASP A 299 -0.30 49.15 32.27
C ASP A 299 -1.31 48.81 33.38
N ARG A 300 -2.48 48.27 33.05
CA ARG A 300 -3.55 48.01 34.04
C ARG A 300 -3.92 46.55 34.11
N SER A 301 -4.65 46.06 33.12
CA SER A 301 -5.10 44.66 33.04
C SER A 301 -5.82 44.40 31.70
N PRO A 302 -5.74 43.17 31.16
CA PRO A 302 -6.48 42.80 29.96
C PRO A 302 -7.99 42.82 30.16
N GLU A 303 -8.49 42.62 31.39
CA GLU A 303 -9.90 42.74 31.73
C GLU A 303 -10.40 44.18 31.57
N GLN A 304 -9.63 45.17 32.02
CA GLN A 304 -9.96 46.58 31.81
C GLN A 304 -9.80 47.00 30.35
N ALA A 305 -8.85 46.42 29.63
CA ALA A 305 -8.69 46.65 28.20
C ALA A 305 -9.87 46.08 27.42
N ALA A 306 -10.35 44.88 27.76
CA ALA A 306 -11.54 44.27 27.16
C ALA A 306 -12.81 45.08 27.49
N LEU A 307 -12.97 45.56 28.72
CA LEU A 307 -14.08 46.46 29.09
C LEU A 307 -14.02 47.80 28.34
N TYR A 308 -12.82 48.36 28.17
CA TYR A 308 -12.62 49.58 27.37
C TYR A 308 -12.89 49.31 25.89
N PHE A 309 -12.42 48.17 25.36
CA PHE A 309 -12.72 47.70 24.02
C PHE A 309 -14.24 47.65 23.84
N ASP A 310 -14.95 46.88 24.67
CA ASP A 310 -16.40 46.72 24.60
C ASP A 310 -17.16 48.05 24.72
N LYS A 311 -16.73 48.94 25.62
CA LYS A 311 -17.40 50.23 25.88
C LYS A 311 -17.15 51.29 24.82
N VAL A 312 -15.92 51.42 24.32
CA VAL A 312 -15.52 52.47 23.37
C VAL A 312 -15.78 52.05 21.93
N LEU A 313 -15.54 50.77 21.64
CA LEU A 313 -15.83 50.16 20.35
C LEU A 313 -17.27 49.62 20.28
N ASN A 314 -18.01 49.71 21.39
CA ASN A 314 -19.48 49.78 21.55
C ASN A 314 -20.24 48.83 20.61
N LEU A 315 -20.45 47.56 21.03
CA LEU A 315 -21.28 46.57 20.32
C LEU A 315 -21.19 46.73 18.80
N ALA A 316 -19.97 46.65 18.24
CA ALA A 316 -19.86 46.20 16.87
C ALA A 316 -20.45 44.79 16.87
N LYS A 317 -21.78 44.68 16.70
CA LYS A 317 -22.46 43.46 16.31
C LYS A 317 -21.53 42.88 15.27
N ILE A 318 -20.90 41.76 15.60
CA ILE A 318 -20.02 41.06 14.68
C ILE A 318 -20.79 41.05 13.36
N PRO A 319 -20.35 41.79 12.34
CA PRO A 319 -21.23 42.12 11.24
C PRO A 319 -21.70 40.82 10.59
N ASP A 320 -22.99 40.74 10.24
CA ASP A 320 -23.54 39.61 9.51
C ASP A 320 -22.70 39.41 8.23
N GLY A 321 -21.76 38.45 8.26
CA GLY A 321 -20.65 38.36 7.30
C GLY A 321 -19.28 37.99 7.91
N THR A 322 -19.16 37.77 9.22
CA THR A 322 -17.98 37.06 9.75
C THR A 322 -18.06 35.56 9.50
N TYR A 323 -16.89 34.93 9.32
CA TYR A 323 -16.79 33.48 9.24
C TYR A 323 -17.55 32.79 10.38
N LYS A 324 -18.41 31.85 10.01
CA LYS A 324 -19.40 31.24 10.90
C LYS A 324 -18.83 30.13 11.78
N GLN A 325 -17.52 30.00 11.97
CA GLN A 325 -16.99 28.92 12.79
C GLN A 325 -15.67 29.30 13.49
N PRO A 326 -15.47 28.89 14.76
CA PRO A 326 -14.18 28.99 15.41
C PRO A 326 -13.12 28.14 14.71
N CYS A 327 -11.88 28.63 14.64
CA CYS A 327 -10.83 28.00 13.85
C CYS A 327 -10.43 26.62 14.34
N PHE A 328 -10.45 26.35 15.65
CA PHE A 328 -10.11 25.01 16.15
C PHE A 328 -11.08 23.95 15.61
N VAL A 329 -12.37 24.28 15.53
CA VAL A 329 -13.38 23.36 15.02
C VAL A 329 -13.26 23.23 13.50
N ALA A 330 -13.18 24.34 12.77
CA ALA A 330 -13.09 24.33 11.30
C ALA A 330 -11.88 23.54 10.79
N ILE A 331 -10.71 23.74 11.42
CA ILE A 331 -9.47 23.04 11.07
C ILE A 331 -9.58 21.56 11.43
N ALA A 332 -10.08 21.24 12.63
CA ALA A 332 -10.23 19.86 13.08
C ALA A 332 -11.20 19.07 12.19
N GLU A 333 -12.30 19.70 11.75
CA GLU A 333 -13.25 19.11 10.81
C GLU A 333 -12.61 18.87 9.44
N ASN A 334 -11.92 19.85 8.86
CA ASN A 334 -11.24 19.68 7.58
C ASN A 334 -10.16 18.58 7.64
N LEU A 335 -9.33 18.55 8.69
CA LEU A 335 -8.32 17.51 8.88
C LEU A 335 -8.95 16.13 9.13
N SER A 336 -10.03 16.05 9.90
CA SER A 336 -10.80 14.82 10.14
C SER A 336 -11.40 14.28 8.84
N ASP A 337 -11.97 15.14 8.00
CA ASP A 337 -12.55 14.76 6.72
C ASP A 337 -11.50 14.26 5.73
N LEU A 338 -10.32 14.88 5.71
CA LEU A 338 -9.19 14.40 4.92
C LEU A 338 -8.69 13.05 5.42
N ALA A 339 -8.47 12.89 6.73
CA ALA A 339 -8.05 11.62 7.33
C ALA A 339 -9.05 10.50 7.03
N TRP A 340 -10.35 10.79 7.17
CA TRP A 340 -11.41 9.84 6.85
C TRP A 340 -11.48 9.49 5.37
N SER A 341 -11.31 10.47 4.48
CA SER A 341 -11.21 10.23 3.05
C SER A 341 -10.04 9.30 2.73
N ILE A 342 -8.87 9.48 3.35
CA ILE A 342 -7.71 8.60 3.16
C ILE A 342 -8.03 7.18 3.64
N CYS A 343 -8.65 7.03 4.82
CA CYS A 343 -9.08 5.73 5.35
C CYS A 343 -10.01 4.97 4.38
N ARG A 344 -10.96 5.66 3.72
CA ARG A 344 -11.83 5.01 2.72
C ARG A 344 -11.04 4.42 1.55
N TYR A 345 -10.05 5.17 1.03
CA TYR A 345 -9.20 4.66 -0.03
C TYR A 345 -8.25 3.55 0.44
N LEU A 346 -7.78 3.57 1.69
CA LEU A 346 -7.02 2.46 2.27
C LEU A 346 -7.83 1.17 2.36
N VAL A 347 -9.10 1.25 2.77
CA VAL A 347 -10.01 0.09 2.78
C VAL A 347 -10.21 -0.44 1.36
N ALA A 348 -10.49 0.44 0.38
CA ALA A 348 -10.61 0.05 -1.02
C ALA A 348 -9.33 -0.62 -1.54
N LEU A 349 -8.16 -0.03 -1.26
CA LEU A 349 -6.86 -0.59 -1.63
C LEU A 349 -6.64 -1.98 -1.01
N THR A 350 -7.04 -2.18 0.24
CA THR A 350 -6.93 -3.48 0.93
C THR A 350 -7.79 -4.55 0.25
N ILE A 351 -9.05 -4.23 -0.08
CA ILE A 351 -9.96 -5.15 -0.79
C ILE A 351 -9.39 -5.51 -2.17
N LEU A 352 -8.91 -4.53 -2.93
CA LEU A 352 -8.31 -4.76 -4.24
C LEU A 352 -7.01 -5.57 -4.14
N THR A 353 -6.24 -5.38 -3.08
CA THR A 353 -5.04 -6.18 -2.81
C THR A 353 -5.40 -7.63 -2.60
N LEU A 354 -6.42 -7.94 -1.78
CA LEU A 354 -6.91 -9.31 -1.58
C LEU A 354 -7.37 -9.96 -2.87
N ILE A 355 -8.13 -9.23 -3.69
CA ILE A 355 -8.53 -9.69 -5.03
C ILE A 355 -7.29 -10.00 -5.88
N MET A 356 -6.31 -9.11 -5.90
CA MET A 356 -5.07 -9.33 -6.63
C MET A 356 -4.26 -10.51 -6.08
N THR A 357 -4.24 -10.73 -4.76
CA THR A 357 -3.59 -11.89 -4.13
C THR A 357 -4.19 -13.19 -4.67
N LEU A 358 -5.53 -13.28 -4.70
CA LEU A 358 -6.22 -14.43 -5.25
C LEU A 358 -5.89 -14.64 -6.73
N LEU A 359 -5.88 -13.56 -7.53
CA LEU A 359 -5.49 -13.63 -8.94
C LEU A 359 -4.06 -14.13 -9.13
N VAL A 360 -3.10 -13.63 -8.34
CA VAL A 360 -1.70 -14.04 -8.42
C VAL A 360 -1.52 -15.49 -7.99
N ILE A 361 -2.17 -15.93 -6.91
CA ILE A 361 -2.15 -17.33 -6.48
C ILE A 361 -2.64 -18.24 -7.61
N VAL A 362 -3.76 -17.89 -8.26
CA VAL A 362 -4.31 -18.65 -9.39
C VAL A 362 -3.31 -18.71 -10.56
N ILE A 363 -2.69 -17.59 -10.91
CA ILE A 363 -1.68 -17.52 -11.98
C ILE A 363 -0.46 -18.37 -11.63
N LEU A 364 0.01 -18.35 -10.37
CA LEU A 364 1.14 -19.16 -9.93
C LEU A 364 0.80 -20.66 -9.89
N LEU A 365 -0.41 -21.04 -9.49
CA LEU A 365 -0.90 -22.43 -9.57
C LEU A 365 -1.00 -22.90 -11.03
N TYR A 366 -1.48 -22.04 -11.92
CA TYR A 366 -1.51 -22.32 -13.35
C TYR A 366 -0.10 -22.44 -13.95
N ASN A 367 0.84 -21.57 -13.55
CA ASN A 367 2.22 -21.54 -14.05
C ASN A 367 3.16 -22.57 -13.38
N SER A 368 2.85 -23.09 -12.20
CA SER A 368 3.58 -24.22 -11.60
C SER A 368 3.19 -25.57 -12.21
N GLY A 369 2.08 -25.64 -12.95
CA GLY A 369 1.66 -26.86 -13.65
C GLY A 369 0.87 -27.80 -12.75
N GLN A 370 0.60 -27.41 -11.50
CA GLN A 370 -0.32 -28.13 -10.63
C GLN A 370 -1.73 -28.23 -11.21
N GLY A 371 -2.12 -27.35 -12.14
CA GLY A 371 -3.37 -27.47 -12.90
C GLY A 371 -3.39 -28.57 -13.99
N GLN A 372 -2.23 -29.09 -14.43
CA GLN A 372 -2.11 -30.04 -15.55
C GLN A 372 -1.29 -31.30 -15.25
N LEU A 373 -0.52 -31.34 -14.15
CA LEU A 373 0.18 -32.55 -13.71
C LEU A 373 -0.79 -33.60 -13.15
N LEU A 374 -1.98 -33.20 -12.70
CA LEU A 374 -2.92 -34.12 -12.07
C LEU A 374 -3.87 -34.88 -13.03
N PRO A 375 -4.36 -34.37 -14.19
CA PRO A 375 -5.25 -35.17 -15.01
C PRO A 375 -4.58 -36.42 -15.61
N GLN A 376 -3.30 -36.33 -15.99
CA GLN A 376 -2.59 -37.44 -16.63
C GLN A 376 -2.00 -38.46 -15.63
N LEU A 377 -1.70 -38.06 -14.38
CA LEU A 377 -1.27 -39.00 -13.33
C LEU A 377 -2.42 -39.50 -12.43
N ASN A 378 -3.57 -38.83 -12.33
CA ASN A 378 -4.66 -39.22 -11.43
C ASN A 378 -5.64 -40.26 -11.98
N ARG A 379 -5.36 -40.93 -13.10
CA ARG A 379 -6.14 -42.12 -13.46
C ARG A 379 -5.99 -43.28 -12.45
N VAL A 380 -4.99 -43.20 -11.56
CA VAL A 380 -4.87 -44.09 -10.41
C VAL A 380 -5.06 -43.28 -9.12
N ARG A 381 -6.32 -42.98 -8.78
CA ARG A 381 -6.79 -42.45 -7.48
C ARG A 381 -6.16 -41.13 -6.96
N SER A 382 -6.74 -39.98 -7.30
CA SER A 382 -6.94 -38.89 -6.31
C SER A 382 -8.00 -37.86 -6.78
N PRO A 383 -9.04 -37.55 -5.98
CA PRO A 383 -10.17 -36.69 -6.36
C PRO A 383 -10.02 -35.22 -5.92
N HIS A 384 -8.81 -34.66 -5.86
CA HIS A 384 -8.61 -33.30 -5.34
C HIS A 384 -8.06 -32.32 -6.37
N CYS A 385 -8.86 -32.05 -7.41
CA CYS A 385 -8.69 -30.84 -8.22
C CYS A 385 -9.18 -29.63 -7.41
N HIS A 386 -8.38 -28.58 -7.28
CA HIS A 386 -8.82 -27.34 -6.63
C HIS A 386 -9.90 -26.66 -7.51
N PRO A 387 -11.17 -26.55 -7.07
CA PRO A 387 -12.30 -26.17 -7.94
C PRO A 387 -12.11 -24.81 -8.62
N LEU A 388 -11.47 -23.86 -7.90
CA LEU A 388 -11.15 -22.53 -8.42
C LEU A 388 -10.31 -22.58 -9.71
N VAL A 389 -9.19 -23.32 -9.71
CA VAL A 389 -8.26 -23.36 -10.85
C VAL A 389 -8.97 -23.87 -12.11
N TRP A 390 -9.86 -24.86 -11.95
CA TRP A 390 -10.60 -25.45 -13.06
C TRP A 390 -11.72 -24.55 -13.58
N ALA A 391 -12.45 -23.87 -12.69
CA ALA A 391 -13.42 -22.84 -13.07
C ALA A 391 -12.75 -21.73 -13.90
N PHE A 392 -11.51 -21.36 -13.56
CA PHE A 392 -10.75 -20.32 -14.23
C PHE A 392 -10.23 -20.70 -15.62
N ILE A 393 -9.78 -21.95 -15.79
CA ILE A 393 -9.42 -22.50 -17.11
C ILE A 393 -10.66 -22.55 -18.02
N ARG A 394 -11.82 -22.93 -17.46
CA ARG A 394 -13.10 -23.00 -18.18
C ARG A 394 -13.59 -21.62 -18.64
N MET A 395 -13.31 -20.55 -17.88
CA MET A 395 -13.66 -19.17 -18.28
C MET A 395 -12.77 -18.60 -19.39
N ASP A 396 -11.53 -19.07 -19.55
CA ASP A 396 -10.61 -18.55 -20.58
C ASP A 396 -10.81 -19.24 -21.94
N LYS A 397 -11.24 -20.51 -21.94
CA LYS A 397 -11.59 -21.23 -23.18
C LYS A 397 -13.06 -21.01 -23.55
N LYS A 398 -13.30 -20.34 -24.68
CA LYS A 398 -14.62 -20.26 -25.34
C LYS A 398 -15.06 -21.57 -26.00
N GLU A 399 -14.18 -22.57 -26.06
CA GLU A 399 -14.47 -23.87 -26.67
C GLU A 399 -15.31 -24.73 -25.72
N LYS A 400 -16.43 -25.25 -26.23
CA LYS A 400 -17.02 -26.48 -25.69
C LYS A 400 -15.90 -27.50 -25.62
N PHE A 401 -15.65 -28.07 -24.44
CA PHE A 401 -14.83 -29.25 -24.34
C PHE A 401 -15.60 -30.40 -25.01
N ASP A 402 -15.51 -30.51 -26.33
CA ASP A 402 -15.92 -31.70 -27.10
C ASP A 402 -14.79 -32.74 -27.13
N TYR A 403 -13.80 -32.62 -26.23
CA TYR A 403 -12.87 -33.72 -25.99
C TYR A 403 -13.43 -34.64 -24.92
N GLU A 404 -13.90 -35.80 -25.38
CA GLU A 404 -13.65 -37.09 -24.75
C GLU A 404 -12.20 -37.15 -24.25
N LEU A 405 -11.95 -36.58 -23.06
CA LEU A 405 -10.72 -36.81 -22.28
C LEU A 405 -10.75 -38.19 -21.61
N SER A 406 -11.67 -39.07 -22.04
CA SER A 406 -11.80 -40.46 -21.61
C SER A 406 -10.78 -41.40 -22.27
N ASP A 407 -10.07 -40.98 -23.32
CA ASP A 407 -9.38 -41.98 -24.14
C ASP A 407 -7.85 -41.85 -24.11
N TYR A 408 -7.29 -40.81 -23.47
CA TYR A 408 -5.84 -40.79 -23.24
C TYR A 408 -5.49 -41.64 -22.01
N SER A 409 -5.34 -42.93 -22.24
CA SER A 409 -4.84 -43.91 -21.30
C SER A 409 -3.35 -44.08 -21.56
N LEU A 410 -2.49 -43.70 -20.60
CA LEU A 410 -1.05 -43.98 -20.65
C LEU A 410 -0.79 -45.49 -20.80
N LEU A 411 -1.75 -46.31 -20.38
CA LEU A 411 -1.79 -47.75 -20.56
C LEU A 411 -2.07 -48.14 -22.02
N GLU A 412 -2.95 -47.44 -22.74
CA GLU A 412 -3.20 -47.60 -24.19
C GLU A 412 -1.95 -47.24 -24.97
N ASP A 413 -1.31 -46.10 -24.65
CA ASP A 413 -0.08 -45.67 -25.29
C ASP A 413 1.05 -46.67 -25.02
N LEU A 414 1.23 -47.14 -23.78
CA LEU A 414 2.22 -48.20 -23.47
C LEU A 414 1.90 -49.54 -24.14
N LYS A 415 0.63 -49.84 -24.39
CA LYS A 415 0.17 -51.08 -25.05
C LYS A 415 0.28 -50.99 -26.58
N ASN A 416 0.18 -49.78 -27.13
CA ASN A 416 0.34 -49.47 -28.55
C ASN A 416 1.74 -48.98 -28.90
N PHE A 417 2.63 -48.79 -27.91
CA PHE A 417 4.03 -48.39 -28.09
C PHE A 417 4.80 -49.55 -28.72
N ASN A 418 4.72 -49.63 -30.05
CA ASN A 418 5.46 -50.57 -30.84
C ASN A 418 6.79 -49.93 -31.24
N ILE A 419 7.86 -50.30 -30.53
CA ILE A 419 9.21 -49.73 -30.67
C ILE A 419 9.71 -49.75 -32.13
N ASP A 420 9.26 -50.74 -32.91
CA ASP A 420 9.69 -50.93 -34.29
C ASP A 420 8.95 -50.01 -35.29
N ARG A 421 7.74 -49.53 -34.96
CA ARG A 421 6.93 -48.69 -35.86
C ARG A 421 7.28 -47.20 -35.77
N ASP A 422 7.56 -46.70 -34.58
CA ASP A 422 7.87 -45.27 -34.37
C ASP A 422 9.33 -44.91 -34.70
N ALA A 423 10.18 -45.91 -34.95
CA ALA A 423 11.57 -45.72 -35.38
C ALA A 423 11.71 -45.60 -36.91
N THR A 424 10.79 -46.18 -37.68
CA THR A 424 10.79 -46.13 -39.16
C THR A 424 10.16 -44.84 -39.72
N GLU A 425 9.33 -44.13 -38.94
CA GLU A 425 8.75 -42.83 -39.34
C GLU A 425 9.68 -41.61 -39.11
N ARG A 426 10.95 -41.83 -38.72
CA ARG A 426 11.95 -40.77 -38.49
C ARG A 426 13.12 -40.76 -39.47
N GLU A 427 13.06 -41.53 -40.55
CA GLU A 427 13.93 -41.32 -41.73
C GLU A 427 13.29 -40.36 -42.72
#